data_AF-A0A101PZG8-F1
#
_entry.id   AF-A0A101PZG8-F1
#
_cell.length_a   1.000
_cell.length_b   1.000
_cell.length_c   1.000
_cell.angle_alpha   90.00
_cell.angle_beta   90.00
_cell.angle_gamma   90.00
#
_symmetry.space_group_name_H-M   'P 1'
#
loop_
_entity.id
_entity.type
_entity.pdbx_description
1 polymer ?
#
loop_
_entity_poly.entity_id
_entity_poly.type
_entity_poly.pdbx_seq_one_letter_code
_entity_poly.pdbx_strand_id
1 'polypeptide(L)'
;MANGGFGPDDGILGVRGGACQGDWNDLAEIYQEGPDPSGQIPAGLVPVYDWGCTIWSLVDFRDPTGPMWCTHEGDCWPQGINLAQWLAETMTDTLTVRRLLASQPASVWPPL
;
A
#
# COMPACT_ATOMS: atom_id res chain seq x y z
N MET A 1 -8.22 12.19 15.48
CA MET A 1 -9.43 11.61 14.87
C MET A 1 -9.11 11.42 13.40
N ALA A 2 -9.29 10.21 12.86
CA ALA A 2 -9.25 10.02 11.41
C ALA A 2 -10.62 10.40 10.85
N ASN A 3 -10.67 11.27 9.84
CA ASN A 3 -11.91 11.77 9.22
C ASN A 3 -12.58 10.72 8.32
N GLY A 4 -12.61 9.46 8.75
CA GLY A 4 -13.02 8.34 7.92
C GLY A 4 -11.98 7.97 6.87
N GLY A 5 -10.68 8.09 7.15
CA GLY A 5 -9.65 7.58 6.25
C GLY A 5 -8.49 6.86 6.96
N PHE A 6 -7.62 6.24 6.17
CA PHE A 6 -6.60 5.31 6.58
C PHE A 6 -5.25 5.72 6.00
N GLY A 7 -4.25 5.96 6.86
CA GLY A 7 -2.89 6.30 6.46
C GLY A 7 -2.21 7.30 7.42
N PRO A 8 -0.87 7.33 7.46
CA PRO A 8 -0.08 8.39 8.08
C PRO A 8 -0.17 9.72 7.28
N ASP A 9 0.08 10.85 7.94
CA ASP A 9 0.24 12.19 7.34
C ASP A 9 -0.83 12.61 6.31
N ASP A 10 -0.41 13.13 5.15
CA ASP A 10 -1.26 13.65 4.06
C ASP A 10 -1.80 12.55 3.13
N GLY A 11 -1.56 11.26 3.40
CA GLY A 11 -2.00 10.13 2.56
C GLY A 11 -3.17 9.33 3.17
N ILE A 12 -4.12 10.03 3.80
CA ILE A 12 -5.31 9.45 4.41
C ILE A 12 -6.30 9.01 3.32
N LEU A 13 -6.34 7.71 2.99
CA LEU A 13 -7.30 7.15 2.04
C LEU A 13 -8.69 7.00 2.68
N GLY A 14 -9.73 7.57 2.09
CA GLY A 14 -11.10 7.44 2.58
C GLY A 14 -11.58 5.97 2.65
N VAL A 15 -12.20 5.57 3.77
CA VAL A 15 -13.11 4.40 3.78
C VAL A 15 -14.49 4.82 3.26
N ARG A 16 -15.39 3.88 2.92
CA ARG A 16 -16.73 4.22 2.40
C ARG A 16 -17.43 5.27 3.28
N GLY A 17 -17.71 6.45 2.72
CA GLY A 17 -18.33 7.59 3.42
C GLY A 17 -17.35 8.53 4.15
N GLY A 18 -16.05 8.35 3.98
CA GLY A 18 -14.97 9.20 4.50
C GLY A 18 -14.48 10.27 3.52
N ALA A 19 -13.37 10.93 3.86
CA ALA A 19 -12.76 11.98 3.03
C ALA A 19 -12.11 11.39 1.76
N CYS A 20 -12.45 11.92 0.58
CA CYS A 20 -11.83 11.56 -0.70
C CYS A 20 -10.39 12.12 -0.80
N GLN A 21 -9.48 11.35 -1.39
CA GLN A 21 -8.16 11.83 -1.83
C GLN A 21 -7.95 11.50 -3.30
N GLY A 22 -7.64 12.52 -4.11
CA GLY A 22 -7.46 12.39 -5.55
C GLY A 22 -8.78 12.15 -6.30
N ASP A 23 -8.71 11.44 -7.43
CA ASP A 23 -9.86 11.10 -8.28
C ASP A 23 -10.71 9.93 -7.72
N TRP A 24 -10.30 9.33 -6.60
CA TRP A 24 -10.90 8.12 -6.04
C TRP A 24 -11.70 8.41 -4.75
N ASN A 25 -12.90 7.84 -4.64
CA ASN A 25 -13.83 8.16 -3.55
C ASN A 25 -13.56 7.36 -2.27
N ASP A 26 -13.15 6.09 -2.38
CA ASP A 26 -12.80 5.25 -1.22
C ASP A 26 -11.89 4.04 -1.56
N LEU A 27 -11.36 3.41 -0.51
CA LEU A 27 -10.53 2.19 -0.56
C LEU A 27 -11.18 1.03 -1.34
N ALA A 28 -12.51 0.93 -1.37
CA ALA A 28 -13.18 -0.15 -2.09
C ALA A 28 -13.17 0.10 -3.60
N GLU A 29 -13.28 1.35 -4.04
CA GLU A 29 -13.10 1.75 -5.44
C GLU A 29 -11.65 1.49 -5.89
N ILE A 30 -10.66 1.85 -5.07
CA ILE A 30 -9.23 1.58 -5.34
C ILE A 30 -8.95 0.07 -5.41
N TYR A 31 -9.61 -0.74 -4.60
CA TYR A 31 -9.47 -2.21 -4.67
C TYR A 31 -10.11 -2.81 -5.93
N GLN A 32 -11.21 -2.24 -6.42
CA GLN A 32 -11.91 -2.73 -7.61
C GLN A 32 -11.20 -2.34 -8.91
N GLU A 33 -10.73 -1.10 -9.00
CA GLU A 33 -9.99 -0.59 -10.16
C GLU A 33 -8.51 -1.00 -10.14
N GLY A 34 -7.97 -1.23 -8.94
CA GLY A 34 -6.59 -1.65 -8.70
C GLY A 34 -5.59 -0.51 -8.96
N PRO A 35 -4.55 -0.34 -8.12
CA PRO A 35 -3.50 0.64 -8.39
C PRO A 35 -2.53 0.17 -9.50
N ASP A 36 -2.79 -1.01 -10.05
CA ASP A 36 -1.98 -1.64 -11.09
C ASP A 36 -2.84 -1.91 -12.34
N PRO A 37 -2.68 -1.10 -13.41
CA PRO A 37 -3.38 -1.32 -14.68
C PRO A 37 -2.94 -2.60 -15.40
N SER A 38 -1.87 -3.28 -14.95
CA SER A 38 -1.43 -4.57 -15.48
C SER A 38 -2.09 -5.78 -14.80
N GLY A 39 -2.77 -5.59 -13.66
CA GLY A 39 -3.48 -6.65 -12.94
C GLY A 39 -2.58 -7.68 -12.23
N GLN A 40 -1.31 -7.35 -12.01
CA GLN A 40 -0.29 -8.19 -11.38
C GLN A 40 -0.37 -8.21 -9.84
N ILE A 41 -1.16 -7.33 -9.22
CA ILE A 41 -1.36 -7.36 -7.76
C ILE A 41 -2.15 -8.62 -7.34
N PRO A 42 -1.60 -9.46 -6.44
CA PRO A 42 -2.31 -10.64 -5.97
C PRO A 42 -3.66 -10.32 -5.32
N ALA A 43 -4.68 -11.12 -5.65
CA ALA A 43 -6.02 -10.97 -5.08
C ALA A 43 -6.01 -11.05 -3.54
N GLY A 44 -6.70 -10.11 -2.89
CA GLY A 44 -6.77 -10.01 -1.42
C GLY A 44 -5.74 -9.08 -0.79
N LEU A 45 -4.78 -8.55 -1.57
CA LEU A 45 -3.99 -7.39 -1.14
C LEU A 45 -4.82 -6.12 -1.35
N VAL A 46 -5.03 -5.37 -0.27
CA VAL A 46 -5.79 -4.12 -0.29
C VAL A 46 -4.81 -2.95 -0.22
N PRO A 47 -4.81 -2.05 -1.21
CA PRO A 47 -4.01 -0.82 -1.16
C PRO A 47 -4.47 0.03 0.01
N VAL A 48 -3.51 0.56 0.77
CA VAL A 48 -3.81 1.34 1.99
C VAL A 48 -3.05 2.64 2.09
N TYR A 49 -2.06 2.86 1.22
CA TYR A 49 -1.33 4.12 1.17
C TYR A 49 -0.63 4.32 -0.17
N ASP A 50 -0.77 5.51 -0.76
CA ASP A 50 -0.04 5.96 -1.95
C ASP A 50 1.19 6.77 -1.52
N TRP A 51 2.38 6.30 -1.86
CA TRP A 51 3.64 7.02 -1.62
C TRP A 51 4.01 7.97 -2.78
N GLY A 52 3.19 8.03 -3.84
CA GLY A 52 3.47 8.71 -5.09
C GLY A 52 4.24 7.84 -6.09
N CYS A 53 4.38 8.31 -7.33
CA CYS A 53 5.16 7.63 -8.37
C CYS A 53 4.82 6.13 -8.56
N THR A 54 3.54 5.77 -8.45
CA THR A 54 3.02 4.38 -8.54
C THR A 54 3.50 3.43 -7.43
N ILE A 55 3.98 3.97 -6.31
CA ILE A 55 4.44 3.19 -5.16
C ILE A 55 3.30 3.09 -4.15
N TRP A 56 2.85 1.88 -3.86
CA TRP A 56 1.76 1.66 -2.92
C TRP A 56 2.17 0.72 -1.79
N SER A 57 1.70 1.01 -0.58
CA SER A 57 1.63 -0.01 0.48
C SER A 57 0.27 -0.70 0.42
N LEU A 58 0.31 -2.02 0.55
CA LEU A 58 -0.87 -2.88 0.60
C LEU A 58 -0.85 -3.71 1.87
N VAL A 59 -2.02 -4.12 2.34
CA VAL A 59 -2.19 -5.05 3.45
C VAL A 59 -2.88 -6.32 2.96
N ASP A 60 -2.39 -7.47 3.40
CA ASP A 60 -3.07 -8.75 3.18
C ASP A 60 -4.09 -9.02 4.29
N PHE A 61 -5.37 -8.76 4.02
CA PHE A 61 -6.44 -9.00 5.00
C PHE A 61 -6.88 -10.47 5.09
N ARG A 62 -6.34 -11.37 4.26
CA ARG A 62 -6.60 -12.82 4.37
C ARG A 62 -5.86 -13.43 5.57
N ASP A 63 -4.76 -12.81 5.97
CA ASP A 63 -4.00 -13.17 7.16
C ASP A 63 -4.34 -12.19 8.31
N PRO A 64 -4.82 -12.69 9.47
CA PRO A 64 -5.22 -11.84 10.59
C PRO A 64 -4.05 -11.06 11.22
N THR A 65 -2.80 -11.45 10.94
CA THR A 65 -1.63 -10.66 11.35
C THR A 65 -1.49 -9.36 10.56
N GLY A 66 -2.17 -9.24 9.41
CA GLY A 66 -2.10 -8.10 8.50
C GLY A 66 -0.69 -7.85 7.94
N PRO A 67 -0.05 -8.81 7.25
CA PRO A 67 1.25 -8.59 6.62
C PRO A 67 1.20 -7.45 5.59
N MET A 68 2.23 -6.62 5.60
CA MET A 68 2.35 -5.50 4.66
C MET A 68 3.17 -5.88 3.42
N TRP A 69 2.73 -5.33 2.29
CA TRP A 69 3.30 -5.52 0.97
C TRP A 69 3.56 -4.16 0.32
N CYS A 70 4.46 -4.12 -0.64
CA CYS A 70 4.71 -2.96 -1.49
C CYS A 70 4.50 -3.35 -2.94
N THR A 71 4.01 -2.41 -3.75
CA THR A 71 4.08 -2.49 -5.22
C THR A 71 4.75 -1.25 -5.79
N HIS A 72 5.58 -1.43 -6.81
CA HIS A 72 6.23 -0.38 -7.58
C HIS A 72 6.57 -0.91 -8.98
N GLU A 73 6.18 -0.18 -10.04
CA GLU A 73 6.51 -0.53 -11.44
C GLU A 73 6.18 -1.98 -11.86
N GLY A 74 5.11 -2.56 -11.30
CA GLY A 74 4.65 -3.92 -11.61
C GLY A 74 5.28 -5.03 -10.75
N ASP A 75 6.30 -4.73 -9.96
CA ASP A 75 6.82 -5.63 -8.93
C ASP A 75 5.98 -5.53 -7.65
N CYS A 76 5.71 -6.66 -7.00
CA CYS A 76 5.02 -6.71 -5.71
C CYS A 76 5.76 -7.63 -4.73
N TRP A 77 6.09 -7.13 -3.53
CA TRP A 77 6.89 -7.88 -2.55
C TRP A 77 6.45 -7.64 -1.09
N PRO A 78 6.67 -8.62 -0.19
CA PRO A 78 6.39 -8.46 1.23
C PRO A 78 7.41 -7.54 1.91
N GLN A 79 6.96 -6.72 2.85
CA GLN A 79 7.83 -5.79 3.59
C GLN A 79 8.45 -6.42 4.86
N GLY A 80 7.99 -7.60 5.27
CA GLY A 80 8.45 -8.26 6.49
C GLY A 80 7.93 -7.64 7.80
N ILE A 81 6.98 -6.72 7.71
CA ILE A 81 6.30 -6.08 8.84
C ILE A 81 4.78 -6.24 8.70
N ASN A 82 4.06 -6.13 9.82
CA ASN A 82 2.61 -6.12 9.84
C ASN A 82 2.02 -4.70 9.88
N LEU A 83 0.71 -4.59 9.74
CA LEU A 83 0.01 -3.31 9.70
C LEU A 83 0.24 -2.45 10.96
N ALA A 84 0.26 -3.07 12.14
CA ALA A 84 0.50 -2.33 13.39
C ALA A 84 1.92 -1.74 13.45
N GLN A 85 2.92 -2.51 13.03
CA GLN A 85 4.31 -2.06 12.91
C GLN A 85 4.42 -0.97 11.84
N TRP A 86 3.80 -1.15 10.68
CA TRP A 86 3.80 -0.16 9.59
C TRP A 86 3.21 1.17 10.04
N LEU A 87 2.07 1.16 10.76
CA LEU A 87 1.49 2.38 11.33
C LEU A 87 2.46 3.05 12.33
N ALA A 88 3.10 2.28 13.21
CA ALA A 88 4.05 2.82 14.18
C ALA A 88 5.28 3.42 13.49
N GLU A 89 5.87 2.71 12.52
CA GLU A 89 7.09 3.12 11.83
C GLU A 89 6.87 4.30 10.88
N THR A 90 5.68 4.41 10.28
CA THR A 90 5.32 5.58 9.45
C THR A 90 5.10 6.82 10.30
N MET A 91 4.40 6.71 11.44
CA MET A 91 4.21 7.83 12.38
C MET A 91 5.51 8.38 12.98
N THR A 92 6.58 7.58 12.98
CA THR A 92 7.91 7.98 13.49
C THR A 92 8.93 8.25 12.38
N ASP A 93 8.49 8.43 11.13
CA ASP A 93 9.34 8.63 9.94
C ASP A 93 10.44 7.56 9.77
N THR A 94 10.24 6.39 10.38
CA THR A 94 11.18 5.26 10.36
C THR A 94 10.98 4.41 9.11
N LEU A 95 9.73 4.32 8.64
CA LEU A 95 9.40 3.79 7.33
C LEU A 95 9.17 4.96 6.36
N THR A 96 10.00 5.02 5.33
CA THR A 96 9.96 6.07 4.29
C THR A 96 9.96 5.41 2.91
N VAL A 97 9.48 6.13 1.89
CA VAL A 97 9.52 5.66 0.49
C VAL A 97 10.92 5.16 0.08
N ARG A 98 11.97 5.84 0.54
CA ARG A 98 13.37 5.46 0.27
C ARG A 98 13.73 4.10 0.87
N ARG A 99 13.29 3.82 2.10
CA ARG A 99 13.55 2.52 2.77
C ARG A 99 12.72 1.40 2.14
N LEU A 100 11.48 1.70 1.77
CA LEU A 100 10.60 0.81 1.03
C LEU A 100 11.24 0.35 -0.27
N LEU A 101 11.66 1.27 -1.13
CA LEU A 101 12.31 0.94 -2.40
C LEU A 101 13.67 0.23 -2.20
N ALA A 102 14.42 0.57 -1.14
CA ALA A 102 15.65 -0.16 -0.81
C ALA A 102 15.42 -1.63 -0.42
N SER A 103 14.19 -2.01 -0.08
CA SER A 103 13.79 -3.39 0.22
C SER A 103 13.28 -4.16 -1.00
N GLN A 104 13.12 -3.49 -2.16
CA GLN A 104 12.68 -4.15 -3.38
C GLN A 104 13.67 -5.26 -3.74
N PRO A 105 13.20 -6.52 -3.91
CA PRO A 105 14.06 -7.59 -4.35
C PRO A 105 14.66 -7.24 -5.71
N ALA A 106 15.91 -7.63 -5.95
CA ALA A 106 16.53 -7.44 -7.26
C ALA A 106 15.65 -8.11 -8.33
N SER A 107 15.17 -7.31 -9.28
CA SER A 107 14.27 -7.77 -10.33
C SER A 107 14.96 -8.90 -11.11
N VAL A 108 14.37 -10.09 -11.10
CA VAL A 108 14.89 -11.27 -11.81
C VAL A 108 14.52 -11.16 -13.29
N TRP A 109 15.26 -10.32 -14.02
CA TRP A 109 15.15 -10.22 -15.47
C TRP A 109 16.49 -10.55 -16.15
N PRO A 110 16.52 -11.37 -17.22
CA PRO A 110 15.40 -12.05 -17.89
C PRO A 110 15.13 -13.47 -17.34
N PRO A 111 13.93 -14.03 -17.57
CA PRO A 111 13.62 -15.43 -17.27
C PRO A 111 14.45 -16.40 -18.15
N LEU A 112 14.82 -17.55 -17.57
CA LEU A 112 15.45 -18.67 -18.28
C LEU A 112 14.50 -19.32 -19.30
#